data_AF-A0A0M3JWV9-F1
#
_entry.id   AF-A0A0M3JWV9-F1
#
_cell.length_a   1.000
_cell.length_b   1.000
_cell.length_c   1.000
_cell.angle_alpha   90.00
_cell.angle_beta   90.00
_cell.angle_gamma   90.00
#
_symmetry.space_group_name_H-M   'P 1'
#
loop_
_entity.id
_entity.type
_entity.pdbx_description
1 polymer ?
#
loop_
_entity_poly.entity_id
_entity_poly.type
_entity_poly.pdbx_seq_one_letter_code
_entity_poly.pdbx_strand_id
1 'polypeptide(L)'
;MPFSDRYVAPKDPKSFSQDNLPDSEEELIEEERKQRSSLNQLHQQVCVFLLQIEELREMSVATEGKEEEIWDVQTAITLLSRKASEILWFQLKTLRGRRSESVETNASDGPSLEMFEEKQLLATYTALHEQIARYKADIIAVQNELLAASESSQQQLSPDEQYYWRNECHKEEIKRTRIVAQIVEERRQCCLLRAKLELKAIKHPTLLVTRF
;
A
#
# COMPACT_ATOMS: atom_id res chain seq x y z
N MET A 1 -7.43 -42.49 13.01
CA MET A 1 -6.67 -42.15 11.79
C MET A 1 -6.17 -40.72 11.97
N PRO A 2 -4.87 -40.47 12.18
CA PRO A 2 -4.40 -39.09 12.29
C PRO A 2 -4.16 -38.52 10.89
N PHE A 3 -4.76 -37.36 10.62
CA PHE A 3 -4.48 -36.57 9.43
C PHE A 3 -3.05 -36.04 9.53
N SER A 4 -2.22 -36.43 8.57
CA SER A 4 -0.85 -35.93 8.43
C SER A 4 -0.93 -34.54 7.82
N ASP A 5 -0.95 -33.48 8.65
CA ASP A 5 -0.69 -32.11 8.21
C ASP A 5 0.79 -31.98 7.84
N ARG A 6 1.09 -32.39 6.61
CA ARG A 6 2.41 -32.22 6.00
C ARG A 6 2.46 -30.81 5.44
N TYR A 7 3.40 -30.01 5.92
CA TYR A 7 3.74 -28.69 5.38
C TYR A 7 3.94 -28.77 3.85
N VAL A 8 3.18 -27.98 3.10
CA VAL A 8 3.34 -27.83 1.65
C VAL A 8 4.12 -26.56 1.39
N ALA A 9 5.39 -26.72 1.03
CA ALA A 9 6.24 -25.60 0.66
C ALA A 9 5.68 -24.86 -0.58
N PRO A 10 5.86 -23.53 -0.66
CA PRO A 10 5.56 -22.77 -1.86
C PRO A 10 6.31 -23.35 -3.07
N LYS A 11 5.59 -23.60 -4.16
CA LYS A 11 6.15 -24.17 -5.40
C LYS A 11 7.17 -23.21 -6.03
N ASP A 12 8.23 -23.78 -6.58
CA ASP A 12 9.31 -23.03 -7.22
C ASP A 12 8.85 -22.21 -8.46
N PRO A 13 9.46 -21.05 -8.70
CA PRO A 13 9.05 -20.10 -9.75
C PRO A 13 9.12 -20.65 -11.19
N LYS A 14 9.80 -21.78 -11.43
CA LYS A 14 9.91 -22.42 -12.75
C LYS A 14 8.79 -23.41 -13.07
N SER A 15 7.86 -23.64 -12.15
CA SER A 15 6.72 -24.57 -12.36
C SER A 15 5.45 -23.89 -12.89
N PHE A 16 5.51 -22.59 -13.19
CA PHE A 16 4.36 -21.78 -13.59
C PHE A 16 4.60 -21.09 -14.92
N SER A 17 4.62 -21.92 -15.96
CA SER A 17 4.26 -21.50 -17.31
C SER A 17 2.78 -21.08 -17.32
N GLN A 18 2.40 -20.35 -18.36
CA GLN A 18 1.08 -19.81 -18.71
C GLN A 18 -0.14 -20.77 -18.55
N ASP A 19 0.11 -22.05 -18.28
CA ASP A 19 -0.84 -23.17 -18.25
C ASP A 19 -1.50 -23.43 -16.86
N ASN A 20 -1.22 -22.62 -15.83
CA ASN A 20 -1.75 -22.81 -14.46
C ASN A 20 -2.54 -21.59 -13.93
N LEU A 21 -3.03 -20.71 -14.80
CA LEU A 21 -3.99 -19.68 -14.37
C LEU A 21 -5.38 -20.32 -14.19
N PRO A 22 -6.11 -20.02 -13.09
CA PRO A 22 -7.48 -20.48 -12.93
C PRO A 22 -8.38 -19.91 -14.04
N ASP A 23 -9.20 -20.76 -14.65
CA ASP A 23 -10.07 -20.39 -15.78
C ASP A 23 -11.39 -19.73 -15.33
N SER A 24 -11.76 -19.87 -14.06
CA SER A 24 -13.00 -19.31 -13.51
C SER A 24 -12.77 -18.00 -12.75
N GLU A 25 -13.74 -17.09 -12.87
CA GLU A 25 -13.72 -15.75 -12.25
C GLU A 25 -13.60 -15.80 -10.71
N GLU A 26 -14.27 -16.78 -10.09
CA GLU A 26 -14.27 -16.99 -8.64
C GLU A 26 -12.91 -17.49 -8.13
N GLU A 27 -12.25 -18.42 -8.85
CA GLU A 27 -10.91 -18.90 -8.49
C GLU A 27 -9.83 -17.84 -8.69
N LEU A 28 -9.99 -16.94 -9.67
CA LEU A 28 -9.09 -15.81 -9.89
C LEU A 28 -9.17 -14.78 -8.76
N ILE A 29 -10.37 -14.49 -8.25
CA ILE A 29 -10.56 -13.58 -7.11
C ILE A 29 -9.92 -14.16 -5.84
N GLU A 30 -10.14 -15.46 -5.58
CA GLU A 30 -9.57 -16.11 -4.41
C GLU A 30 -8.05 -16.20 -4.48
N GLU A 31 -7.48 -16.48 -5.66
CA GLU A 31 -6.03 -16.44 -5.82
C GLU A 31 -5.46 -15.01 -5.77
N GLU A 32 -6.11 -13.98 -6.32
CA GLU A 32 -5.69 -12.58 -6.13
C GLU A 32 -5.64 -12.22 -4.65
N ARG A 33 -6.70 -12.53 -3.90
CA ARG A 33 -6.79 -12.32 -2.46
C ARG A 33 -5.63 -12.99 -1.71
N LYS A 34 -5.31 -14.24 -2.05
CA LYS A 34 -4.22 -15.01 -1.45
C LYS A 34 -2.85 -14.43 -1.79
N GLN A 35 -2.59 -14.10 -3.06
CA GLN A 35 -1.32 -13.47 -3.46
C GLN A 35 -1.13 -12.12 -2.76
N ARG A 36 -2.20 -11.32 -2.63
CA ARG A 36 -2.17 -10.01 -1.96
C ARG A 36 -1.98 -10.13 -0.46
N SER A 37 -2.55 -11.15 0.18
CA SER A 37 -2.31 -11.46 1.58
C SER A 37 -0.85 -11.86 1.83
N SER A 38 -0.28 -12.73 0.99
CA SER A 38 1.13 -13.12 1.09
C SER A 38 2.07 -11.94 0.85
N LEU A 39 1.75 -11.07 -0.10
CA LEU A 39 2.50 -9.84 -0.38
C LEU A 39 2.52 -8.91 0.84
N ASN A 40 1.36 -8.70 1.48
CA ASN A 40 1.26 -7.89 2.70
C ASN A 40 2.11 -8.47 3.84
N GLN A 41 2.13 -9.79 4.00
CA GLN A 41 2.95 -10.46 5.01
C GLN A 41 4.45 -10.24 4.77
N LEU A 42 4.92 -10.36 3.51
CA LEU A 42 6.33 -10.12 3.19
C LEU A 42 6.72 -8.65 3.37
N HIS A 43 5.83 -7.70 3.02
CA HIS A 43 6.09 -6.29 3.30
C HIS A 43 6.24 -6.01 4.81
N GLN A 44 5.43 -6.66 5.65
CA GLN A 44 5.59 -6.59 7.10
C GLN A 44 6.94 -7.19 7.55
N GLN A 45 7.38 -8.29 6.95
CA GLN A 45 8.71 -8.87 7.24
C GLN A 45 9.85 -7.92 6.87
N VAL A 46 9.83 -7.28 5.70
CA VAL A 46 10.84 -6.27 5.32
C VAL A 46 10.88 -5.14 6.34
N CYS A 47 9.72 -4.63 6.78
CA CYS A 47 9.67 -3.59 7.82
C CYS A 47 10.33 -4.04 9.12
N VAL A 48 10.06 -5.28 9.57
CA VAL A 48 10.67 -5.83 10.78
C VAL A 48 12.17 -6.02 10.62
N PHE A 49 12.63 -6.55 9.48
CA PHE A 49 14.06 -6.73 9.22
C PHE A 49 14.82 -5.40 9.16
N LEU A 50 14.25 -4.38 8.54
CA LEU A 50 14.87 -3.05 8.49
C LEU A 50 15.04 -2.44 9.89
N LEU A 51 14.02 -2.55 10.76
CA LEU A 51 14.13 -2.09 12.15
C LEU A 51 15.22 -2.84 12.92
N GLN A 52 15.33 -4.16 12.70
CA GLN A 52 16.38 -4.94 13.34
C GLN A 52 17.78 -4.62 12.82
N ILE A 53 17.93 -4.27 11.54
CA ILE A 53 19.21 -3.82 10.98
C ILE A 53 19.60 -2.47 11.57
N GLU A 54 18.64 -1.57 11.75
CA GLU A 54 18.87 -0.26 12.39
C GLU A 54 19.36 -0.44 13.83
N GLU A 55 18.71 -1.29 14.62
CA GLU A 55 19.15 -1.65 15.98
C GLU A 55 20.54 -2.30 16.02
N LEU A 56 20.84 -3.22 15.09
CA LEU A 56 22.16 -3.85 15.00
C LEU A 56 23.25 -2.87 14.58
N ARG A 57 22.95 -1.89 13.74
CA ARG A 57 23.87 -0.82 13.34
C ARG A 57 24.16 0.13 14.50
N GLU A 58 23.16 0.48 15.32
CA GLU A 58 23.38 1.23 16.56
C GLU A 58 24.32 0.49 17.51
N MET A 59 24.22 -0.85 17.56
CA MET A 59 25.07 -1.72 18.35
C MET A 59 26.43 -2.06 17.69
N SER A 60 26.72 -1.50 16.51
CA SER A 60 27.94 -1.79 15.73
C SER A 60 28.16 -3.28 15.41
N VAL A 61 27.07 -4.05 15.28
CA VAL A 61 27.09 -5.48 14.93
C VAL A 61 26.91 -5.65 13.42
N ALA A 62 27.59 -6.64 12.83
CA ALA A 62 27.51 -6.91 11.40
C ALA A 62 26.08 -7.25 10.94
N THR A 63 25.63 -6.64 9.84
CA THR A 63 24.26 -6.76 9.29
C THR A 63 24.18 -7.53 7.97
N GLU A 64 25.31 -7.96 7.42
CA GLU A 64 25.44 -8.53 6.07
C GLU A 64 24.47 -9.70 5.81
N GLY A 65 24.30 -10.61 6.77
CA GLY A 65 23.36 -11.74 6.62
C GLY A 65 21.88 -11.33 6.60
N LYS A 66 21.50 -10.28 7.34
CA LYS A 66 20.11 -9.76 7.30
C LYS A 66 19.84 -8.96 6.04
N GLU A 67 20.85 -8.31 5.48
CA GLU A 67 20.74 -7.60 4.21
C GLU A 67 20.49 -8.58 3.06
N GLU A 68 21.13 -9.76 3.07
CA GLU A 68 20.86 -10.85 2.13
C GLU A 68 19.44 -11.41 2.29
N GLU A 69 18.97 -11.64 3.52
CA GLU A 69 17.57 -12.07 3.77
C GLU A 69 16.54 -11.05 3.26
N ILE A 70 16.80 -9.74 3.41
CA ILE A 70 15.94 -8.70 2.85
C ILE A 70 15.91 -8.78 1.32
N TRP A 71 17.05 -9.03 0.67
CA TRP A 71 17.12 -9.18 -0.78
C TRP A 71 16.27 -10.35 -1.28
N ASP A 72 16.25 -11.47 -0.57
CA ASP A 72 15.40 -12.62 -0.89
C ASP A 72 13.91 -12.29 -0.74
N VAL A 73 13.53 -11.63 0.35
CA VAL A 73 12.14 -11.20 0.58
C VAL A 73 11.69 -10.17 -0.46
N GLN A 74 12.55 -9.23 -0.83
CA GLN A 74 12.29 -8.23 -1.88
C GLN A 74 12.06 -8.89 -3.25
N THR A 75 12.81 -9.96 -3.53
CA THR A 75 12.65 -10.77 -4.74
C THR A 75 11.30 -11.48 -4.74
N ALA A 76 10.91 -12.08 -3.61
CA ALA A 76 9.61 -12.72 -3.44
C ALA A 76 8.44 -11.72 -3.61
N ILE A 77 8.55 -10.52 -3.03
CA ILE A 77 7.60 -9.41 -3.21
C ILE A 77 7.46 -9.06 -4.69
N THR A 78 8.57 -8.95 -5.42
CA THR A 78 8.57 -8.60 -6.84
C THR A 78 7.82 -9.65 -7.68
N LEU A 79 8.09 -10.93 -7.43
CA LEU A 79 7.43 -12.05 -8.12
C LEU A 79 5.93 -12.10 -7.82
N LEU A 80 5.53 -11.93 -6.56
CA LEU A 80 4.12 -11.93 -6.16
C LEU A 80 3.36 -10.71 -6.69
N SER A 81 4.01 -9.54 -6.73
CA SER A 81 3.42 -8.32 -7.31
C SER A 81 3.16 -8.50 -8.81
N ARG A 82 4.09 -9.14 -9.53
CA ARG A 82 3.91 -9.48 -10.94
C ARG A 82 2.73 -10.45 -11.12
N LYS A 83 2.65 -11.50 -10.29
CA LYS A 83 1.56 -12.47 -10.34
C LYS A 83 0.19 -11.85 -10.05
N ALA A 84 0.08 -11.02 -9.02
CA ALA A 84 -1.16 -10.30 -8.71
C ALA A 84 -1.59 -9.38 -9.87
N SER A 85 -0.62 -8.72 -10.51
CA SER A 85 -0.88 -7.89 -11.70
C SER A 85 -1.33 -8.71 -12.91
N GLU A 86 -0.75 -9.89 -13.14
CA GLU A 86 -1.15 -10.80 -14.22
C GLU A 86 -2.58 -11.32 -14.03
N ILE A 87 -2.95 -11.71 -12.80
CA ILE A 87 -4.31 -12.14 -12.45
C ILE A 87 -5.31 -10.98 -12.69
N LEU A 88 -4.99 -9.78 -12.22
CA LEU A 88 -5.84 -8.60 -12.40
C LEU A 88 -5.98 -8.22 -13.88
N TRP A 89 -4.89 -8.33 -14.66
CA TRP A 89 -4.92 -8.11 -16.11
C TRP A 89 -5.81 -9.14 -16.82
N PHE A 90 -5.75 -10.41 -16.43
CA PHE A 90 -6.61 -11.45 -16.98
C PHE A 90 -8.09 -11.18 -16.67
N GLN A 91 -8.43 -10.80 -15.44
CA GLN A 91 -9.80 -10.40 -15.07
C GLN A 91 -10.33 -9.26 -15.94
N LEU A 92 -9.53 -8.20 -16.13
CA LEU A 92 -9.91 -7.06 -16.99
C LEU A 92 -10.14 -7.49 -18.45
N LYS A 93 -9.32 -8.40 -18.97
CA LYS A 93 -9.47 -8.94 -20.32
C LYS A 93 -10.74 -9.77 -20.47
N THR A 94 -11.05 -10.62 -19.49
CA THR A 94 -12.27 -11.46 -19.47
C THR A 94 -13.53 -10.61 -19.36
N LEU A 95 -13.55 -9.59 -18.50
CA LEU A 95 -14.66 -8.63 -18.38
C LEU A 95 -14.89 -7.83 -19.67
N ARG A 96 -13.81 -7.45 -20.36
CA ARG A 96 -13.90 -6.77 -21.67
C ARG A 96 -14.43 -7.71 -22.76
N GLY A 97 -14.07 -9.00 -22.73
CA GLY A 97 -14.55 -10.01 -23.68
C GLY A 97 -16.05 -10.28 -23.57
N ARG A 98 -16.58 -10.48 -22.35
CA ARG A 98 -18.04 -10.69 -22.13
C ARG A 98 -18.88 -9.50 -22.58
N ARG A 99 -18.39 -8.27 -22.43
CA ARG A 99 -19.10 -7.04 -22.82
C ARG A 99 -19.22 -6.88 -24.34
N SER A 100 -18.38 -7.58 -25.13
CA SER A 100 -18.49 -7.62 -26.59
C SER A 100 -19.47 -8.67 -27.12
N GLU A 101 -19.79 -9.72 -26.35
CA GLU A 101 -20.75 -10.76 -26.72
C GLU A 101 -22.20 -10.43 -26.33
N SER A 102 -22.43 -9.54 -25.36
CA SER A 102 -23.78 -9.22 -24.85
C SER A 102 -24.47 -8.02 -25.53
N VAL A 103 -23.97 -7.52 -26.66
CA VAL A 103 -24.63 -6.43 -27.40
C VAL A 103 -25.66 -7.03 -28.35
N GLU A 104 -26.76 -7.55 -27.78
CA GLU A 104 -28.02 -7.63 -28.51
C GLU A 104 -28.63 -6.23 -28.60
N THR A 105 -28.99 -5.88 -29.82
CA THR A 105 -29.49 -4.60 -30.29
C THR A 105 -30.68 -4.10 -29.48
N ASN A 106 -30.48 -3.07 -28.64
CA ASN A 106 -31.56 -2.18 -28.25
C ASN A 106 -31.12 -0.74 -28.50
N ALA A 107 -31.82 -0.11 -29.44
CA ALA A 107 -31.63 1.25 -29.87
C ALA A 107 -31.90 2.23 -28.72
N SER A 108 -30.83 2.78 -28.13
CA SER A 108 -30.84 4.16 -27.66
C SER A 108 -29.51 4.80 -28.08
N ASP A 109 -29.57 5.55 -29.18
CA ASP A 109 -28.42 6.18 -29.81
C ASP A 109 -28.01 7.44 -29.04
N GLY A 110 -27.56 7.23 -27.79
CA GLY A 110 -27.06 8.25 -26.89
C GLY A 110 -26.02 7.61 -25.97
N PRO A 111 -24.96 8.34 -25.55
CA PRO A 111 -23.99 7.75 -24.66
C PRO A 111 -24.70 7.32 -23.37
N SER A 112 -24.60 6.04 -23.01
CA SER A 112 -25.16 5.54 -21.76
C SER A 112 -24.57 6.35 -20.59
N LEU A 113 -25.33 6.53 -19.51
CA LEU A 113 -24.86 7.21 -18.30
C LEU A 113 -23.50 6.65 -17.84
N GLU A 114 -23.33 5.34 -17.97
CA GLU A 114 -22.08 4.62 -17.69
C GLU A 114 -20.90 5.10 -18.56
N MET A 115 -21.10 5.40 -19.86
CA MET A 115 -20.05 5.94 -20.73
C MET A 115 -19.64 7.36 -20.32
N PHE A 116 -20.58 8.18 -19.82
CA PHE A 116 -20.25 9.50 -19.29
C PHE A 116 -19.45 9.39 -17.99
N GLU A 117 -19.83 8.47 -17.10
CA GLU A 117 -19.09 8.18 -15.88
C GLU A 117 -17.69 7.64 -16.17
N GLU A 118 -17.55 6.72 -17.12
CA GLU A 118 -16.26 6.19 -17.56
C GLU A 118 -15.37 7.28 -18.17
N LYS A 119 -15.93 8.19 -18.98
CA LYS A 119 -15.19 9.34 -19.53
C LYS A 119 -14.75 10.31 -18.43
N GLN A 120 -15.59 10.59 -17.44
CA GLN A 120 -15.20 11.42 -16.30
C GLN A 120 -14.13 10.75 -15.44
N LEU A 121 -14.24 9.44 -15.24
CA LEU A 121 -13.25 8.66 -14.50
C LEU A 121 -11.90 8.64 -15.24
N LEU A 122 -11.90 8.47 -16.55
CA LEU A 122 -10.67 8.53 -17.36
C LEU A 122 -10.05 9.93 -17.34
N ALA A 123 -10.85 10.99 -17.47
CA ALA A 123 -10.36 12.36 -17.41
C ALA A 123 -9.76 12.72 -16.04
N THR A 124 -10.38 12.27 -14.94
CA THR A 124 -9.84 12.46 -13.59
C THR A 124 -8.60 11.61 -13.35
N TYR A 125 -8.59 10.36 -13.82
CA TYR A 125 -7.43 9.48 -13.77
C TYR A 125 -6.22 10.10 -14.49
N THR A 126 -6.38 10.56 -15.74
CA THR A 126 -5.29 11.18 -16.50
C THR A 126 -4.82 12.48 -15.85
N ALA A 127 -5.73 13.33 -15.38
CA ALA A 127 -5.38 14.58 -14.70
C ALA A 127 -4.57 14.33 -13.41
N LEU A 128 -4.97 13.34 -12.60
CA LEU A 128 -4.23 12.94 -11.40
C LEU A 128 -2.86 12.35 -11.77
N HIS A 129 -2.79 11.53 -12.81
CA HIS A 129 -1.53 10.93 -13.24
C HIS A 129 -0.54 11.98 -13.74
N GLU A 130 -1.02 13.01 -14.44
CA GLU A 130 -0.23 14.17 -14.86
C GLU A 130 0.20 15.06 -13.67
N GLN A 131 -0.65 15.25 -12.67
CA GLN A 131 -0.28 15.94 -11.43
C GLN A 131 0.81 15.17 -10.67
N ILE A 132 0.66 13.86 -10.53
CA ILE A 132 1.67 12.99 -9.91
C ILE A 132 2.98 13.05 -10.68
N ALA A 133 2.95 13.00 -12.01
CA ALA A 133 4.15 13.11 -12.83
C ALA A 133 4.86 14.46 -12.63
N ARG A 134 4.10 15.56 -12.56
CA ARG A 134 4.62 16.90 -12.23
C ARG A 134 5.24 16.95 -10.85
N TYR A 135 4.53 16.50 -9.81
CA TYR A 135 5.07 16.49 -8.45
C TYR A 135 6.31 15.61 -8.32
N LYS A 136 6.37 14.47 -9.04
CA LYS A 136 7.59 13.65 -9.10
C LYS A 136 8.75 14.41 -9.72
N ALA A 137 8.52 15.14 -10.81
CA ALA A 137 9.56 15.97 -11.44
C ALA A 137 10.01 17.10 -10.50
N ASP A 138 9.09 17.76 -9.81
CA ASP A 138 9.40 18.81 -8.84
C ASP A 138 10.23 18.28 -7.66
N ILE A 139 9.87 17.10 -7.12
CA ILE A 139 10.65 16.42 -6.07
C ILE A 139 12.06 16.12 -6.56
N ILE A 140 12.21 15.58 -7.78
CA ILE A 140 13.53 15.28 -8.36
C ILE A 140 14.34 16.57 -8.54
N ALA A 141 13.70 17.66 -9.00
CA ALA A 141 14.36 18.95 -9.17
C ALA A 141 14.88 19.50 -7.84
N VAL A 142 14.03 19.53 -6.80
CA VAL A 142 14.41 19.96 -5.44
C VAL A 142 15.48 19.05 -4.86
N GLN A 143 15.40 17.74 -5.08
CA GLN A 143 16.42 16.79 -4.61
C GLN A 143 17.76 17.04 -5.30
N ASN A 144 17.77 17.34 -6.59
CA ASN A 144 18.98 17.69 -7.32
C ASN A 144 19.54 19.05 -6.88
N GLU A 145 18.69 20.04 -6.61
CA GLU A 145 19.09 21.32 -6.03
C GLU A 145 19.69 21.13 -4.63
N LEU A 146 19.11 20.27 -3.79
CA LEU A 146 19.64 19.94 -2.47
C LEU A 146 20.98 19.22 -2.55
N LEU A 147 21.14 18.28 -3.48
CA LEU A 147 22.41 17.58 -3.73
C LEU A 147 23.47 18.56 -4.25
N ALA A 148 23.14 19.42 -5.21
CA ALA A 148 24.04 20.45 -5.71
C ALA A 148 24.39 21.49 -4.63
N ALA A 149 23.44 21.85 -3.76
CA ALA A 149 23.68 22.69 -2.59
C ALA A 149 24.59 21.98 -1.56
N SER A 150 24.43 20.67 -1.38
CA SER A 150 25.29 19.86 -0.49
C SER A 150 26.71 19.72 -1.05
N GLU A 151 26.87 19.61 -2.36
CA GLU A 151 28.18 19.55 -3.03
C GLU A 151 28.89 20.91 -3.05
N SER A 152 28.13 22.01 -3.17
CA SER A 152 28.64 23.38 -3.06
C SER A 152 28.84 23.86 -1.62
N SER A 153 28.19 23.22 -0.64
CA SER A 153 28.31 23.51 0.80
C SER A 153 29.32 22.61 1.52
N GLN A 154 30.48 22.34 0.90
CA GLN A 154 31.69 22.01 1.68
C GLN A 154 32.20 23.20 2.52
N GLN A 155 31.41 24.27 2.67
CA GLN A 155 31.54 25.18 3.80
C GLN A 155 31.05 24.46 5.05
N GLN A 156 31.99 23.97 5.86
CA GLN A 156 31.69 23.57 7.23
C GLN A 156 30.97 24.75 7.91
N LEU A 157 29.69 24.54 8.23
CA LEU A 157 28.94 25.43 9.13
C LEU A 157 29.80 25.68 10.36
N SER A 158 29.90 26.95 10.77
CA SER A 158 30.61 27.31 12.00
C SER A 158 30.08 26.48 13.17
N PRO A 159 30.91 26.10 14.16
CA PRO A 159 30.44 25.38 15.35
C PRO A 159 29.20 26.02 15.99
N ASP A 160 29.11 27.35 15.94
CA ASP A 160 27.96 28.12 16.47
C ASP A 160 26.69 27.93 15.64
N GLU A 161 26.81 27.86 14.31
CA GLU A 161 25.68 27.63 13.40
C GLU A 161 25.18 26.18 13.51
N GLN A 162 26.09 25.21 13.64
CA GLN A 162 25.71 23.82 13.90
C GLN A 162 24.98 23.68 15.24
N TYR A 163 25.47 24.37 16.28
CA TYR A 163 24.82 24.36 17.59
C TYR A 163 23.42 24.99 17.54
N TYR A 164 23.29 26.13 16.84
CA TYR A 164 22.01 26.80 16.62
C TYR A 164 20.99 25.86 15.95
N TRP A 165 21.35 25.25 14.82
CA TRP A 165 20.44 24.37 14.09
C TRP A 165 20.11 23.09 14.86
N ARG A 166 21.07 22.49 15.57
CA ARG A 166 20.78 21.36 16.47
C ARG A 166 19.73 21.73 17.52
N ASN A 167 19.85 22.92 18.11
CA ASN A 167 18.90 23.38 19.12
C ASN A 167 17.51 23.66 18.53
N GLU A 168 17.43 24.27 17.35
CA GLU A 168 16.14 24.49 16.67
C GLU A 168 15.49 23.18 16.24
N CYS A 169 16.24 22.24 15.67
CA CYS A 169 15.73 20.89 15.37
C CYS A 169 15.22 20.17 16.62
N HIS A 170 15.95 20.29 17.74
CA HIS A 170 15.52 19.68 19.00
C HIS A 170 14.20 20.29 19.52
N LYS A 171 14.01 21.61 19.41
CA LYS A 171 12.74 22.28 19.76
C LYS A 171 11.59 21.78 18.90
N GLU A 172 11.80 21.61 17.61
CA GLU A 172 10.78 21.07 16.71
C GLU A 172 10.45 19.61 17.01
N GLU A 173 11.44 18.78 17.37
CA GLU A 173 11.19 17.39 17.75
C GLU A 173 10.37 17.28 19.04
N ILE A 174 10.60 18.17 20.01
CA ILE A 174 9.76 18.26 21.22
C ILE A 174 8.32 18.66 20.86
N LYS A 175 8.13 19.65 19.97
CA LYS A 175 6.80 20.07 19.51
C LYS A 175 6.09 18.92 18.78
N ARG A 176 6.79 18.23 17.88
CA ARG A 176 6.29 17.04 17.17
C ARG A 176 5.82 15.98 18.16
N THR A 177 6.68 15.62 19.12
CA THR A 177 6.36 14.61 20.14
C THR A 177 5.12 14.99 20.95
N ARG A 178 4.99 16.26 21.33
CA ARG A 178 3.81 16.78 22.04
C ARG A 178 2.53 16.66 21.21
N ILE A 179 2.57 17.04 19.94
CA ILE A 179 1.40 16.98 19.04
C ILE A 179 1.01 15.52 18.82
N VAL A 180 1.98 14.62 18.61
CA VAL A 180 1.72 13.19 18.46
C VAL A 180 1.04 12.62 19.72
N ALA A 181 1.51 12.98 20.91
CA ALA A 181 0.88 12.57 22.16
C ALA A 181 -0.57 13.07 22.28
N GLN A 182 -0.84 14.32 21.87
CA GLN A 182 -2.20 14.86 21.82
C GLN A 182 -3.10 14.10 20.84
N ILE A 183 -2.61 13.81 19.63
CA ILE A 183 -3.36 13.02 18.64
C ILE A 183 -3.73 11.63 19.18
N VAL A 184 -2.78 10.97 19.86
CA VAL A 184 -3.01 9.65 20.47
C VAL A 184 -4.08 9.74 21.56
N GLU A 185 -4.01 10.75 22.43
CA GLU A 185 -5.01 10.94 23.48
C GLU A 185 -6.40 11.26 22.90
N GLU A 186 -6.50 12.15 21.92
CA GLU A 186 -7.76 12.47 21.24
C GLU A 186 -8.36 11.25 20.53
N ARG A 187 -7.52 10.45 19.86
CA ARG A 187 -7.94 9.17 19.27
C ARG A 187 -8.51 8.23 20.33
N ARG A 188 -7.86 8.12 21.48
CA ARG A 188 -8.33 7.31 22.62
C ARG A 188 -9.69 7.80 23.12
N GLN A 189 -9.88 9.11 23.24
CA GLN A 189 -11.17 9.70 23.64
C GLN A 189 -12.26 9.43 22.60
N CYS A 190 -11.97 9.58 21.31
CA CYS A 190 -12.89 9.23 20.23
C CYS A 190 -13.30 7.75 20.27
N CYS A 191 -12.36 6.83 20.48
CA CYS A 191 -12.66 5.41 20.65
C CYS A 191 -13.59 5.15 21.84
N LEU A 192 -13.34 5.79 22.99
CA LEU A 192 -14.20 5.66 24.17
C LEU A 192 -15.61 6.22 23.93
N LEU A 193 -15.72 7.37 23.27
CA LEU A 193 -17.01 7.97 22.92
C LEU A 193 -17.79 7.08 21.94
N ARG A 194 -17.11 6.53 20.93
CA ARG A 194 -17.70 5.59 19.99
C ARG A 194 -18.22 4.34 20.69
N ALA A 195 -17.44 3.73 21.57
CA ALA A 195 -17.88 2.57 22.36
C ALA A 195 -19.11 2.89 23.22
N LYS A 196 -19.16 4.09 23.83
CA LYS A 196 -20.34 4.55 24.59
C LYS A 196 -21.58 4.75 23.70
N LEU A 197 -21.41 5.25 22.48
CA LEU A 197 -22.50 5.41 21.51
C LEU A 197 -23.03 4.06 21.04
N GLU A 198 -22.14 3.13 20.69
CA GLU A 198 -22.51 1.76 20.28
C GLU A 198 -23.26 1.04 21.41
N LEU A 199 -22.79 1.14 22.66
CA LEU A 199 -23.50 0.58 23.82
C LEU A 199 -24.90 1.17 24.00
N LYS A 200 -25.07 2.48 23.79
CA LYS A 200 -26.39 3.14 23.88
C LYS A 200 -27.30 2.77 22.70
N ALA A 201 -26.75 2.62 21.49
CA ALA A 201 -27.49 2.18 20.31
C ALA A 201 -27.99 0.74 20.47
N ILE A 202 -27.19 -0.16 21.05
CA ILE A 202 -27.59 -1.54 21.35
C ILE A 202 -28.70 -1.59 22.41
N LYS A 203 -28.69 -0.67 23.38
CA LYS A 203 -29.73 -0.57 24.43
C LYS A 203 -31.06 0.01 23.94
N HIS A 204 -31.06 0.72 22.82
CA HIS A 204 -32.25 1.22 22.16
C HIS A 204 -32.33 0.63 20.74
N PRO A 205 -32.71 -0.65 20.60
CA PRO A 205 -32.99 -1.18 19.26
C PRO A 205 -34.14 -0.35 18.69
N THR A 206 -33.83 0.49 17.71
CA THR A 206 -34.84 1.17 16.91
C THR A 206 -35.67 0.06 16.28
N LEU A 207 -36.86 -0.18 16.84
CA LEU A 207 -37.85 -1.10 16.29
C LEU A 207 -38.22 -0.57 14.90
N LEU A 208 -37.55 -1.08 13.87
CA LEU A 208 -38.00 -0.96 12.50
C LEU A 208 -39.28 -1.80 12.39
N VAL A 209 -40.40 -1.16 12.72
CA VAL A 209 -41.73 -1.66 12.39
C VAL A 209 -41.89 -1.54 10.88
N THR A 210 -41.46 -2.55 10.14
CA THR A 210 -41.93 -2.76 8.78
C THR A 210 -43.34 -3.33 8.88
N ARG A 211 -44.35 -2.48 8.63
CA ARG A 211 -45.71 -2.97 8.37
C ARG A 211 -45.68 -3.73 7.04
N PHE A 212 -46.00 -5.01 7.10
CA PHE A 212 -46.47 -5.80 5.95
C PHE A 212 -47.89 -5.36 5.58
#